data_AF-A0A0J9T0J8-F1
#
_entry.id   AF-A0A0J9T0J8-F1
#
_cell.length_a   1.000
_cell.length_b   1.000
_cell.length_c   1.000
_cell.angle_alpha   90.00
_cell.angle_beta   90.00
_cell.angle_gamma   90.00
#
_symmetry.space_group_name_H-M   'P 1'
#
loop_
_entity.id
_entity.type
_entity.pdbx_description
1 polymer ?
#
loop_
_entity_poly.entity_id
_entity_poly.type
_entity_poly.pdbx_seq_one_letter_code
_entity_poly.pdbx_strand_id
1 'polypeptide(L)'
;MDEKEVIIKLYNKLDEPVVEDDQYQEVLNSCDNVSLLPSDPTGKYKKFCKKLSRNLLLLDHGGYGGGNFFKYCDILYMWMYFEINRNRISNEITKEIFNK
;
A
#
# COMPACT_ATOMS: atom_id res chain seq x y z
N MET A 1 6.01 0.76 25.20
CA MET A 1 5.45 -0.13 24.16
C MET A 1 6.63 -0.85 23.53
N ASP A 2 6.57 -2.17 23.48
CA ASP A 2 7.67 -2.99 22.96
C ASP A 2 7.87 -2.76 21.45
N GLU A 3 9.11 -2.81 20.97
CA GLU A 3 9.42 -2.52 19.57
C GLU A 3 8.77 -3.54 18.60
N LYS A 4 8.77 -4.81 18.98
CA LYS A 4 8.15 -5.88 18.18
C LYS A 4 6.64 -5.69 18.11
N GLU A 5 6.04 -5.22 19.20
CA GLU A 5 4.62 -4.90 19.26
C GLU A 5 4.23 -3.79 18.26
N VAL A 6 5.05 -2.73 18.13
CA VAL A 6 4.83 -1.66 17.14
C VAL A 6 4.91 -2.19 15.72
N ILE A 7 5.93 -3.01 15.42
CA ILE A 7 6.13 -3.58 14.08
C ILE A 7 4.92 -4.44 13.68
N ILE A 8 4.49 -5.36 14.56
CA ILE A 8 3.37 -6.26 14.30
C ILE A 8 2.06 -5.49 14.13
N LYS A 9 1.78 -4.52 15.01
CA LYS A 9 0.56 -3.72 14.93
C LYS A 9 0.48 -2.94 13.63
N LEU A 10 1.56 -2.25 13.24
CA LEU A 10 1.57 -1.50 11.99
C LEU A 10 1.47 -2.44 10.78
N TYR A 11 2.27 -3.51 10.73
CA TYR A 11 2.22 -4.45 9.62
C TYR A 11 0.81 -5.02 9.42
N ASN A 12 0.16 -5.46 10.51
CA ASN A 12 -1.23 -5.95 10.45
C ASN A 12 -2.18 -4.86 9.95
N LYS A 13 -2.00 -3.61 10.39
CA LYS A 13 -2.79 -2.48 9.91
C LYS A 13 -2.62 -2.28 8.40
N LEU A 14 -1.39 -2.32 7.89
CA LEU A 14 -1.08 -2.20 6.47
C LEU A 14 -1.64 -3.37 5.63
N ASP A 15 -1.77 -4.56 6.24
CA ASP A 15 -2.26 -5.75 5.55
C ASP A 15 -3.79 -5.88 5.48
N GLU A 16 -4.52 -5.03 6.22
CA GLU A 16 -5.99 -4.98 6.16
C GLU A 16 -6.52 -4.80 4.72
N PRO A 17 -7.67 -5.41 4.39
CA PRO A 17 -8.31 -5.18 3.10
C PRO A 17 -8.80 -3.74 2.97
N VAL A 18 -8.73 -3.20 1.75
CA VAL A 18 -9.38 -1.91 1.42
C VAL A 18 -10.89 -2.14 1.32
N VAL A 19 -11.67 -1.30 2.01
CA VAL A 19 -13.14 -1.37 2.04
C VAL A 19 -13.77 -0.28 1.15
N GLU A 20 -15.04 -0.46 0.76
CA GLU A 20 -15.75 0.47 -0.14
C GLU A 20 -15.97 1.87 0.46
N ASP A 21 -16.07 1.97 1.79
CA ASP A 21 -16.24 3.25 2.51
C ASP A 21 -14.94 3.76 3.14
N ASP A 22 -13.78 3.39 2.58
CA ASP A 22 -12.49 3.87 3.09
C ASP A 22 -12.42 5.40 2.99
N GLN A 23 -11.95 6.06 4.06
CA GLN A 23 -11.88 7.52 4.17
C GLN A 23 -11.07 8.20 3.05
N TYR A 24 -10.27 7.44 2.29
CA TYR A 24 -9.46 7.93 1.19
C TYR A 24 -10.05 7.64 -0.20
N GLN A 25 -11.36 7.40 -0.32
CA GLN A 25 -12.03 7.01 -1.58
C GLN A 25 -11.58 7.84 -2.80
N GLU A 26 -11.46 9.16 -2.68
CA GLU A 26 -11.04 10.02 -3.79
C GLU A 26 -9.69 9.60 -4.40
N VAL A 27 -8.68 9.39 -3.54
CA VAL A 27 -7.35 8.92 -3.98
C VAL A 27 -7.44 7.47 -4.47
N LEU A 28 -8.21 6.62 -3.79
CA LEU A 28 -8.37 5.21 -4.19
C LEU A 28 -9.05 5.05 -5.54
N ASN A 29 -9.94 5.96 -5.92
CA ASN A 29 -10.60 5.97 -7.22
C ASN A 29 -9.64 6.30 -8.37
N SER A 30 -8.51 6.97 -8.10
CA SER A 30 -7.45 7.17 -9.10
C SER A 30 -6.84 5.84 -9.57
N CYS A 31 -6.85 4.82 -8.71
CA CYS A 31 -6.40 3.47 -9.03
C CYS A 31 -7.35 2.72 -9.99
N ASP A 32 -8.57 3.20 -10.20
CA ASP A 32 -9.50 2.57 -11.14
C ASP A 32 -9.05 2.80 -12.60
N ASN A 33 -8.29 3.87 -12.84
CA ASN A 33 -7.70 4.21 -14.14
C ASN A 33 -6.31 3.58 -14.35
N VAL A 34 -5.91 2.62 -13.50
CA VAL A 34 -4.70 1.80 -13.69
C VAL A 34 -4.84 0.84 -14.88
N SER A 35 -6.02 0.81 -15.53
CA SER A 35 -6.34 0.13 -16.79
C SER A 35 -5.44 0.46 -18.00
N LEU A 36 -4.48 1.37 -17.88
CA LEU A 36 -3.43 1.59 -18.87
C LEU A 36 -2.33 0.52 -18.85
N LEU A 37 -2.32 -0.34 -17.83
CA LEU A 37 -1.46 -1.52 -17.76
C LEU A 37 -1.99 -2.66 -18.64
N PRO A 38 -1.11 -3.53 -19.16
CA PRO A 38 -1.52 -4.73 -19.90
C PRO A 38 -2.56 -5.50 -19.07
N SER A 39 -3.61 -5.99 -19.75
CA SER A 39 -4.82 -6.58 -19.16
C SER A 39 -4.64 -7.09 -17.73
N ASP A 40 -5.39 -6.54 -16.78
CA ASP A 40 -5.47 -7.04 -15.40
C ASP A 40 -6.78 -7.83 -15.19
N PRO A 41 -6.95 -9.00 -15.83
CA PRO A 41 -8.20 -9.77 -15.73
C PRO A 41 -8.50 -10.21 -14.29
N THR A 42 -7.48 -10.26 -13.43
CA THR A 42 -7.60 -10.64 -12.02
C THR A 42 -7.88 -9.46 -11.08
N GLY A 43 -7.79 -8.22 -11.57
CA GLY A 43 -7.88 -7.01 -10.76
C GLY A 43 -6.77 -6.86 -9.70
N LYS A 44 -5.65 -7.58 -9.85
CA LYS A 44 -4.59 -7.63 -8.83
C LYS A 44 -3.77 -6.34 -8.80
N TYR A 45 -3.59 -5.67 -9.94
CA TYR A 45 -2.90 -4.38 -10.02
C TYR A 45 -3.77 -3.28 -9.45
N LYS A 46 -5.08 -3.29 -9.76
CA LYS A 46 -6.06 -2.37 -9.14
C LYS A 46 -6.06 -2.52 -7.62
N LYS A 47 -6.14 -3.76 -7.11
CA LYS A 47 -6.10 -4.04 -5.66
C LYS A 47 -4.79 -3.59 -5.02
N PHE A 48 -3.65 -3.87 -5.65
CA PHE A 48 -2.35 -3.45 -5.16
C PHE A 48 -2.23 -1.92 -5.09
N CYS A 49 -2.62 -1.21 -6.16
CA CYS A 49 -2.63 0.26 -6.18
C CYS A 49 -3.46 0.81 -5.03
N LYS A 50 -4.71 0.37 -4.86
CA LYS A 50 -5.58 0.85 -3.78
C LYS A 50 -4.96 0.62 -2.40
N LYS A 51 -4.44 -0.59 -2.15
CA LYS A 51 -3.86 -0.93 -0.84
C LYS A 51 -2.58 -0.14 -0.57
N LEU A 52 -1.72 0.04 -1.58
CA LEU A 52 -0.53 0.87 -1.47
C LEU A 52 -0.87 2.35 -1.19
N SER A 53 -1.80 2.94 -1.94
CA SER A 53 -2.25 4.33 -1.74
C SER A 53 -2.84 4.54 -0.35
N ARG A 54 -3.72 3.64 0.11
CA ARG A 54 -4.27 3.67 1.47
C ARG A 54 -3.17 3.57 2.54
N ASN A 55 -2.19 2.68 2.33
CA ASN A 55 -1.06 2.51 3.26
C ASN A 55 -0.20 3.77 3.36
N LEU A 56 0.10 4.42 2.24
CA LEU A 56 0.84 5.68 2.22
C LEU A 56 0.08 6.80 2.96
N LEU A 57 -1.22 6.95 2.69
CA LEU A 57 -2.07 7.95 3.35
C LEU A 57 -2.23 7.70 4.85
N LEU A 58 -2.29 6.44 5.27
CA LEU A 58 -2.27 6.10 6.70
C LEU A 58 -0.98 6.50 7.38
N LEU A 59 0.16 6.37 6.71
CA LEU A 59 1.43 6.80 7.31
C LEU A 59 1.51 8.33 7.39
N ASP A 60 1.02 9.03 6.38
CA ASP A 60 1.00 10.51 6.35
C ASP A 60 0.05 11.10 7.41
N HIS A 61 -1.19 10.61 7.48
CA HIS A 61 -2.24 11.17 8.35
C HIS A 61 -2.41 10.45 9.69
N GLY A 62 -1.88 9.25 9.86
CA GLY A 62 -2.07 8.42 11.06
C GLY A 62 -1.11 8.73 12.21
N GLY A 63 -0.35 9.82 12.13
CA GLY A 63 0.63 10.20 13.16
C GLY A 63 1.93 9.39 13.09
N TYR A 64 2.21 8.72 11.98
CA TYR A 64 3.44 7.96 11.74
C TYR A 64 4.58 8.86 11.20
N GLY A 65 4.72 10.05 11.76
CA GLY A 65 5.77 11.02 11.45
C GLY A 65 6.87 11.10 12.52
N GLY A 66 7.79 12.05 12.34
CA GLY A 66 8.83 12.37 13.33
C GLY A 66 10.01 11.39 13.35
N GLY A 67 10.67 11.25 14.50
CA GLY A 67 11.94 10.50 14.64
C GLY A 67 11.88 9.01 14.26
N ASN A 68 10.67 8.44 14.10
CA ASN A 68 10.45 7.05 13.71
C ASN A 68 10.02 6.88 12.25
N PHE A 69 10.02 7.94 11.45
CA PHE A 69 9.56 7.92 10.06
C PHE A 69 10.22 6.80 9.24
N PHE A 70 11.56 6.69 9.28
CA PHE A 70 12.30 5.64 8.57
C PHE A 70 11.85 4.22 8.95
N LYS A 71 11.59 3.98 10.24
CA LYS A 71 11.11 2.67 10.70
C LYS A 71 9.75 2.30 10.13
N TYR A 72 8.85 3.27 9.98
CA TYR A 72 7.55 3.03 9.37
C TYR A 72 7.67 2.80 7.86
N CYS A 73 8.59 3.50 7.19
CA CYS A 73 8.96 3.22 5.80
C CYS A 73 9.54 1.81 5.63
N ASP A 74 10.38 1.33 6.56
CA ASP A 74 10.92 -0.04 6.52
C ASP A 74 9.79 -1.08 6.64
N ILE A 75 8.79 -0.83 7.50
CA ILE A 75 7.63 -1.70 7.65
C ILE A 75 6.76 -1.70 6.38
N LEU A 76 6.54 -0.54 5.77
CA LEU A 76 5.87 -0.42 4.48
C LEU A 76 6.63 -1.17 3.39
N TYR A 77 7.95 -1.03 3.34
CA TYR A 77 8.81 -1.71 2.37
C TYR A 77 8.73 -3.24 2.52
N MET A 78 8.78 -3.75 3.74
CA MET A 78 8.58 -5.17 4.01
C MET A 78 7.21 -5.66 3.53
N TRP A 79 6.14 -4.92 3.86
CA TRP A 79 4.79 -5.24 3.38
C TRP A 79 4.72 -5.26 1.84
N MET A 80 5.27 -4.23 1.17
CA MET A 80 5.31 -4.15 -0.29
C MET A 80 6.05 -5.34 -0.91
N TYR A 81 7.20 -5.72 -0.34
CA TYR A 81 7.96 -6.88 -0.81
C TYR A 81 7.12 -8.16 -0.79
N PHE A 82 6.43 -8.44 0.31
CA PHE A 82 5.58 -9.63 0.41
C PHE A 82 4.37 -9.56 -0.52
N GLU A 83 3.69 -8.41 -0.62
CA GLU A 83 2.51 -8.24 -1.46
C GLU A 83 2.85 -8.39 -2.96
N ILE A 84 3.98 -7.81 -3.42
CA ILE A 84 4.48 -7.94 -4.80
C ILE A 84 4.80 -9.40 -5.13
N ASN A 85 5.53 -10.09 -4.24
CA ASN A 85 5.92 -11.48 -4.46
C ASN A 85 4.70 -12.42 -4.43
N ARG A 86 3.79 -12.26 -3.47
CA ARG A 86 2.58 -13.07 -3.32
C ARG A 86 1.66 -12.96 -4.54
N ASN A 87 1.49 -11.75 -5.08
CA ASN A 87 0.60 -11.48 -6.20
C ASN A 87 1.31 -11.52 -7.57
N ARG A 88 2.62 -11.81 -7.60
CA ARG A 88 3.45 -11.83 -8.81
C ARG A 88 3.25 -10.54 -9.62
N ILE A 89 3.40 -9.39 -8.96
CA ILE A 89 3.30 -8.07 -9.59
C ILE A 89 4.64 -7.77 -10.25
N SER A 90 4.63 -7.38 -11.53
CA SER A 90 5.89 -7.06 -12.20
C SER A 90 6.46 -5.73 -11.69
N ASN A 91 7.79 -5.60 -11.71
CA ASN A 91 8.45 -4.35 -11.32
C ASN A 91 8.04 -3.17 -12.21
N GLU A 92 7.62 -3.43 -13.46
CA GLU A 92 7.10 -2.41 -14.37
C GLU A 92 5.80 -1.81 -13.86
N ILE A 93 4.87 -2.65 -13.39
CA ILE A 93 3.62 -2.19 -12.76
C ILE A 93 3.92 -1.31 -11.55
N THR A 94 4.83 -1.78 -10.67
CA THR A 94 5.22 -1.02 -9.48
C THR A 94 5.78 0.34 -9.87
N LYS A 95 6.67 0.41 -10.87
CA LYS A 95 7.23 1.68 -11.37
C LYS A 95 6.16 2.62 -11.93
N GLU A 96 5.21 2.11 -12.70
CA GLU A 96 4.13 2.96 -13.25
C GLU A 96 3.23 3.54 -12.17
N ILE A 97 2.98 2.81 -11.08
CA ILE A 97 2.20 3.31 -9.94
C ILE A 97 2.94 4.46 -9.23
N PHE A 98 4.27 4.39 -9.12
CA PHE A 98 5.09 5.43 -8.47
C PHE A 98 5.40 6.65 -9.34
N ASN A 99 5.31 6.51 -10.67
CA ASN A 99 5.65 7.57 -11.62
C ASN A 99 4.43 8.36 -12.15
N LYS A 100 3.23 8.04 -11.67
CA LYS A 100 2.02 8.86 -11.89
C LYS A 100 1.95 10.00 -10.89
#